data_AF-A0A839J012-F1
#
_entry.id   AF-A0A839J012-F1
#
_cell.length_a   1.000
_cell.length_b   1.000
_cell.length_c   1.000
_cell.angle_alpha   90.00
_cell.angle_beta   90.00
_cell.angle_gamma   90.00
#
_symmetry.space_group_name_H-M   'P 1'
#
loop_
_entity.id
_entity.type
_entity.pdbx_description
1 polymer ?
#
loop_
_entity_poly.entity_id
_entity_poly.type
_entity_poly.pdbx_seq_one_letter_code
_entity_poly.pdbx_strand_id
1 'polypeptide(L)' 'MCRPVTCKQCGKTTWAGCGQHIASVKAGVPAGQWCDGHKDAAPAQSGGFFSKLFG' A
#
# COMPACT_ATOMS: atom_id res chain seq x y z
N MET A 1 -7.66 -8.77 -1.63
CA MET A 1 -6.68 -9.53 -0.82
C MET A 1 -5.57 -8.60 -0.35
N CYS A 2 -5.37 -8.45 0.97
CA CYS A 2 -4.20 -7.75 1.48
C CYS A 2 -3.02 -8.73 1.50
N ARG A 3 -1.85 -8.30 1.03
CA ARG A 3 -0.62 -9.10 1.10
C ARG A 3 0.56 -8.28 1.61
N PRO A 4 1.49 -8.90 2.33
CA PRO A 4 2.76 -8.26 2.68
C PRO A 4 3.58 -8.07 1.39
N VAL A 5 4.20 -6.91 1.25
CA VAL A 5 5.13 -6.59 0.17
C VAL A 5 6.30 -5.79 0.73
N THR A 6 7.45 -5.85 0.09
CA THR A 6 8.61 -5.06 0.50
C THR A 6 8.44 -3.60 0.07
N CYS A 7 8.65 -2.68 1.01
CA CYS A 7 8.66 -1.25 0.70
C CYS A 7 9.88 -0.92 -0.16
N LYS A 8 9.67 -0.31 -1.33
CA LYS A 8 10.77 0.10 -2.22
C LYS A 8 11.59 1.28 -1.69
N GLN A 9 11.07 2.02 -0.71
CA GLN A 9 11.75 3.20 -0.16
C GLN A 9 12.64 2.86 1.04
N CYS A 10 12.16 2.05 1.99
CA CYS A 10 12.92 1.71 3.20
C CYS A 10 13.33 0.23 3.31
N GLY A 11 12.90 -0.64 2.39
CA GLY A 11 13.18 -2.08 2.45
C GLY A 11 12.43 -2.86 3.54
N LYS A 12 11.68 -2.18 4.42
CA LYS A 12 10.83 -2.82 5.45
C LYS A 12 9.57 -3.45 4.86
N THR A 13 8.86 -4.27 5.64
CA THR A 13 7.59 -4.86 5.22
C THR A 13 6.47 -3.82 5.23
N THR A 14 5.75 -3.70 4.12
CA THR A 14 4.52 -2.93 4.00
C THR A 14 3.39 -3.83 3.48
N TRP A 15 2.18 -3.30 3.29
CA TRP A 15 1.06 -4.05 2.74
C TRP A 15 0.58 -3.44 1.43
N ALA A 16 0.08 -4.29 0.54
CA ALA A 16 -0.66 -3.88 -0.64
C ALA A 16 -2.10 -4.40 -0.56
N GLY A 17 -3.08 -3.54 -0.80
CA GLY A 17 -4.51 -3.87 -0.79
C GLY A 17 -5.37 -2.81 -0.10
N CYS A 18 -6.68 -3.08 0.01
CA CYS A 18 -7.69 -2.15 0.55
C CYS A 18 -7.66 -1.98 2.09
N GLY A 19 -6.71 -2.60 2.81
CA GLY A 19 -6.56 -2.44 4.26
C GLY A 19 -7.58 -3.19 5.13
N GLN A 20 -8.69 -3.68 4.56
CA GLN A 20 -9.73 -4.45 5.28
C GLN A 20 -9.21 -5.71 6.00
N HIS A 21 -8.07 -6.26 5.56
CA HIS A 21 -7.47 -7.48 6.14
C HIS A 21 -6.09 -7.22 6.75
N ILE A 22 -5.75 -5.96 7.06
CA ILE A 22 -4.41 -5.60 7.53
C ILE A 22 -4.06 -6.24 8.88
N ALA A 23 -5.04 -6.49 9.75
CA ALA A 23 -4.81 -7.11 11.06
C ALA A 23 -4.18 -8.50 10.94
N SER A 24 -4.69 -9.33 10.03
CA SER A 24 -4.14 -10.67 9.76
C SER A 24 -2.74 -10.60 9.12
N VAL A 25 -2.48 -9.59 8.29
CA VAL A 25 -1.14 -9.39 7.72
C VAL A 25 -0.14 -8.92 8.80
N LYS A 26 -0.57 -8.02 9.69
CA LYS A 26 0.23 -7.53 10.84
C LYS A 26 0.52 -8.61 11.87
N ALA A 27 -0.35 -9.61 12.02
CA ALA A 27 -0.12 -10.71 12.95
C ALA A 27 1.12 -11.57 12.60
N GLY A 28 1.53 -11.60 11.33
CA GLY A 28 2.67 -12.39 10.87
C GLY A 28 4.03 -11.68 10.93
N VAL A 29 4.07 -10.38 11.24
CA VAL A 29 5.30 -9.57 11.17
C VAL A 29 5.43 -8.70 12.42
N PRO A 30 6.56 -8.77 13.16
CA PRO A 30 6.78 -7.94 14.35
C PRO A 30 6.64 -6.44 14.05
N ALA A 31 6.12 -5.67 15.02
CA ALA A 31 5.86 -4.24 14.86
C ALA A 31 7.07 -3.44 14.33
N GLY A 32 8.29 -3.74 14.80
CA GLY A 32 9.52 -3.04 14.36
C GLY A 32 9.98 -3.34 12.93
N GLN A 33 9.41 -4.35 12.27
CA GLN A 33 9.70 -4.71 10.88
C GLN A 33 8.73 -4.05 9.89
N TRP A 34 7.72 -3.31 10.38
CA TRP A 34 6.78 -2.59 9.54
C TRP A 34 7.36 -1.27 9.05
N CYS A 35 7.02 -0.93 7.81
CA CYS A 35 7.21 0.40 7.27
C CYS A 35 6.29 1.38 7.99
N ASP A 36 6.86 2.46 8.53
CA ASP A 36 6.15 3.51 9.28
C ASP A 36 5.32 4.44 8.40
N GLY A 37 5.24 4.13 7.10
CA GLY A 37 4.58 4.95 6.09
C GLY A 37 5.51 6.03 5.55
N HIS A 38 5.53 6.14 4.23
CA HIS A 38 6.18 7.22 3.53
C HIS A 38 5.10 8.05 2.84
N LYS A 39 5.26 9.37 2.90
CA LYS A 39 4.27 10.34 2.43
C LYS A 39 4.07 10.32 0.90
N ASP A 40 4.89 9.55 0.18
CA ASP A 40 4.94 9.53 -1.29
C ASP A 40 4.30 8.28 -1.93
N ALA A 41 3.79 7.35 -1.13
CA ALA A 41 3.05 6.19 -1.63
C ALA A 41 1.57 6.55 -1.83
N ALA A 42 1.29 7.51 -2.73
CA ALA A 42 -0.07 7.73 -3.20
C ALA A 42 -0.56 6.40 -3.82
N PRO A 43 -1.65 5.78 -3.33
CA PRO A 43 -2.31 4.74 -4.10
C PRO A 43 -2.67 5.40 -5.43
N ALA A 44 -2.25 4.79 -6.54
CA ALA A 44 -2.49 5.30 -7.88
C ALA A 44 -3.92 5.85 -7.96
N GLN A 45 -4.04 7.18 -7.86
CA GLN A 45 -5.27 7.86 -8.16
C GLN A 45 -5.42 7.59 -9.65
N SER A 46 -6.33 6.68 -9.96
CA SER A 46 -6.87 6.46 -11.29
C SER A 46 -7.60 7.74 -11.69
N GLY A 47 -6.84 8.81 -11.93
CA GLY A 47 -7.30 10.09 -12.45
C GLY A 47 -7.34 9.96 -13.96
N GLY A 48 -8.55 9.72 -14.45
CA GLY A 48 -8.87 9.27 -15.80
C GLY A 48 -8.19 10.03 -16.93
N PHE A 49 -7.45 9.28 -17.73
CA PHE A 49 -7.17 9.64 -19.12
C PHE A 49 -8.47 9.67 -19.95
N PHE A 50 -9.45 8.83 -19.62
CA PHE A 50 -10.75 8.77 -20.31
C PHE A 50 -11.73 9.91 -19.97
N SER A 51 -11.51 10.67 -18.90
CA SER A 51 -12.38 11.82 -18.53
C SER A 51 -12.12 13.08 -19.36
N LYS A 52 -11.16 13.05 -20.29
CA LYS A 52 -10.81 14.17 -21.19
C LYS A 52 -11.15 13.91 -22.66
N LEU A 53 -11.67 12.74 -23.01
CA LEU A 53 -11.95 12.38 -24.41
C LEU A 53 -13.43 12.43 -24.78
N PHE A 54 -14.33 12.56 -23.80
CA PHE A 54 -15.79 12.60 -24.01
C PHE A 54 -16.47 13.75 -23.23
N GLY A 55 -15.73 14.84 -22.97
CA GLY A 55 -16.25 16.08 -22.39
C GLY A 55 -16.28 17.18 -23.44
#